data_AF-A0A2N4UHJ6-F1
#
_entry.id   AF-A0A2N4UHJ6-F1
#
_cell.length_a   1.000
_cell.length_b   1.000
_cell.length_c   1.000
_cell.angle_alpha   90.00
_cell.angle_beta   90.00
_cell.angle_gamma   90.00
#
_symmetry.space_group_name_H-M   'P 1'
#
loop_
_entity.id
_entity.type
_entity.pdbx_description
1 polymer ?
#
loop_
_entity_poly.entity_id
_entity_poly.type
_entity_poly.pdbx_seq_one_letter_code
_entity_poly.pdbx_strand_id
1 'polypeptide(L)'
;MPTPSSPSMPLPAQLQAALTDALPNFRQITWVQSTQSTNADLMAKARSNDGPLARPWLLGAHLQERGRGRAGRSWQNRADANLMFSCAFDVFLPSQQLPALSPLAGLAACEALRCLIQPTLRRQLNMKWPNDIQWRLAKLAGILVEVTRAGTSRLSADHYVAVIGMGINLNDARALSQSLDRQVADWSEIGKEDTHAASANAVDIVAGIAHAWYTSLNDVTARGFTGFPQRYADVDILAGQHINILDEGRLTHAGIACGVNDRGQLLVRTPLGETPVSVGDVSVRAQGAKL
;
A
#
# COMPACT_ATOMS: atom_id res chain seq x y z
N MET A 1 -32.63 -14.21 -10.14
CA MET A 1 -32.16 -14.49 -8.78
C MET A 1 -31.81 -13.16 -8.13
N PRO A 2 -32.19 -12.90 -6.87
CA PRO A 2 -31.69 -11.71 -6.19
C PRO A 2 -30.17 -11.86 -6.10
N THR A 3 -29.44 -10.84 -6.57
CA THR A 3 -28.01 -10.71 -6.33
C THR A 3 -27.78 -10.80 -4.82
N PRO A 4 -26.86 -11.64 -4.32
CA PRO A 4 -26.48 -11.56 -2.92
C PRO A 4 -26.00 -10.12 -2.68
N SER A 5 -26.72 -9.40 -1.83
CA SER A 5 -26.32 -8.07 -1.40
C SER A 5 -24.91 -8.19 -0.84
N SER A 6 -23.93 -7.59 -1.50
CA SER A 6 -22.60 -7.46 -0.94
C SER A 6 -22.75 -6.80 0.45
N PRO A 7 -22.06 -7.27 1.49
CA PRO A 7 -22.14 -6.64 2.80
C PRO A 7 -21.75 -5.17 2.62
N SER A 8 -22.71 -4.27 2.87
CA SER A 8 -22.49 -2.83 2.75
C SER A 8 -21.43 -2.41 3.75
N MET A 9 -20.53 -1.51 3.36
CA MET A 9 -19.56 -0.91 4.28
C MET A 9 -20.29 -0.34 5.51
N PRO A 10 -19.81 -0.57 6.75
CA PRO A 10 -20.42 0.03 7.92
C PRO A 10 -20.37 1.55 7.84
N LEU A 11 -21.26 2.25 8.56
CA LEU A 11 -21.27 3.71 8.55
C LEU A 11 -19.92 4.28 9.03
N PRO A 12 -19.49 5.47 8.55
CA PRO A 12 -18.21 6.06 8.94
C PRO A 12 -17.96 6.09 10.45
N ALA A 13 -18.97 6.48 11.23
CA ALA A 13 -18.87 6.54 12.69
C ALA A 13 -18.66 5.16 13.34
N GLN A 14 -19.27 4.10 12.77
CA GLN A 14 -19.13 2.73 13.27
C GLN A 14 -17.72 2.20 12.96
N LEU A 15 -17.21 2.42 11.75
CA LEU A 15 -15.83 2.06 11.39
C LEU A 15 -14.82 2.82 12.25
N GLN A 16 -15.02 4.12 12.46
CA GLN A 16 -14.15 4.92 13.31
C GLN A 16 -14.09 4.37 14.74
N ALA A 17 -15.25 4.07 15.35
CA ALA A 17 -15.31 3.53 16.70
C ALA A 17 -14.61 2.17 16.80
N ALA A 18 -14.96 1.23 15.92
CA ALA A 18 -14.35 -0.10 15.90
C ALA A 18 -12.82 -0.07 15.66
N LEU A 19 -12.35 0.82 14.78
CA LEU A 19 -10.92 1.02 14.55
C LEU A 19 -10.22 1.66 15.75
N THR A 20 -10.88 2.57 16.45
CA THR A 20 -10.34 3.19 17.68
C THR A 20 -10.09 2.13 18.74
N ASP A 21 -11.02 1.18 18.91
CA ASP A 21 -10.85 0.06 19.83
C ASP A 21 -9.76 -0.91 19.38
N ALA A 22 -9.68 -1.21 18.08
CA ALA A 22 -8.73 -2.15 17.51
C ALA A 22 -7.27 -1.62 17.45
N LEU A 23 -7.06 -0.31 17.49
CA LEU A 23 -5.76 0.34 17.30
C LEU A 23 -5.41 1.30 18.46
N PRO A 24 -5.21 0.79 19.69
CA PRO A 24 -4.99 1.64 20.87
C PRO A 24 -3.72 2.50 20.81
N ASN A 25 -2.77 2.17 19.93
CA ASN A 25 -1.54 2.95 19.74
C ASN A 25 -1.74 4.17 18.82
N PHE A 26 -2.83 4.22 18.04
CA PHE A 26 -3.12 5.34 17.15
C PHE A 26 -3.71 6.50 17.95
N ARG A 27 -3.05 7.66 17.86
CA ARG A 27 -3.41 8.86 18.65
C ARG A 27 -4.66 9.54 18.12
N GLN A 28 -4.94 9.36 16.85
CA GLN A 28 -6.16 9.86 16.23
C GLN A 28 -6.60 8.93 15.12
N ILE A 29 -7.88 8.58 15.13
CA ILE A 29 -8.54 7.81 14.09
C ILE A 29 -9.76 8.61 13.66
N THR A 30 -9.88 8.83 12.36
CA THR A 30 -11.01 9.53 11.75
C THR A 30 -11.47 8.76 10.54
N TRP A 31 -12.78 8.57 10.38
CA TRP A 31 -13.36 7.98 9.19
C TRP A 31 -14.50 8.85 8.69
N VAL A 32 -14.38 9.34 7.46
CA VAL A 32 -15.34 10.29 6.87
C VAL A 32 -16.14 9.65 5.75
N GLN A 33 -17.29 10.24 5.44
CA GLN A 33 -18.06 9.81 4.27
C GLN A 33 -17.31 10.12 2.97
N SER A 34 -16.74 11.32 2.85
CA SER A 34 -16.02 11.74 1.65
C SER A 34 -14.91 12.74 1.96
N THR A 35 -13.88 12.74 1.11
CA THR A 35 -12.83 13.77 1.05
C THR A 35 -12.29 13.90 -0.39
N GLN A 36 -11.46 14.92 -0.66
CA GLN A 36 -10.66 14.99 -1.88
C GLN A 36 -9.62 13.85 -1.92
N SER A 37 -8.81 13.70 -0.87
CA SER A 37 -7.90 12.57 -0.71
C SER A 37 -7.42 12.45 0.75
N THR A 38 -7.49 11.25 1.30
CA THR A 38 -7.01 10.95 2.66
C THR A 38 -5.51 11.24 2.82
N ASN A 39 -4.71 10.98 1.79
CA ASN A 39 -3.29 11.33 1.76
C ASN A 39 -3.07 12.85 1.82
N ALA A 40 -3.77 13.59 0.96
CA ALA A 40 -3.62 15.04 0.89
C ALA A 40 -4.01 15.72 2.21
N ASP A 41 -5.09 15.25 2.85
CA ASP A 41 -5.57 15.76 4.13
C ASP A 41 -4.55 15.51 5.25
N LEU A 42 -3.99 14.29 5.35
CA LEU A 42 -2.98 13.99 6.35
C LEU A 42 -1.65 14.72 6.07
N MET A 43 -1.27 14.91 4.80
CA MET A 43 -0.10 15.71 4.43
C MET A 43 -0.28 17.18 4.82
N ALA A 44 -1.46 17.76 4.59
CA ALA A 44 -1.77 19.12 5.03
C ALA A 44 -1.74 19.24 6.56
N LYS A 45 -2.33 18.28 7.26
CA LYS A 45 -2.32 18.23 8.73
C LYS A 45 -0.90 18.09 9.30
N ALA A 46 -0.05 17.26 8.69
CA ALA A 46 1.33 17.05 9.12
C ALA A 46 2.23 18.30 8.92
N ARG A 47 1.88 19.16 7.95
CA ARG A 47 2.58 20.43 7.68
C ARG A 47 2.07 21.58 8.54
N SER A 48 0.91 21.45 9.17
CA SER A 48 0.34 22.50 10.01
C SER A 48 1.17 22.74 11.27
N ASN A 49 1.33 24.01 11.64
CA ASN A 49 2.01 24.44 12.86
C ASN A 49 1.12 24.28 14.12
N ASP A 50 -0.17 24.03 13.95
CA ASP A 50 -1.13 23.77 15.04
C ASP A 50 -1.57 22.30 15.07
N GLY A 51 -0.87 21.45 14.32
CA GLY A 51 -1.17 20.02 14.25
C GLY A 51 -0.88 19.32 15.59
N PRO A 52 -1.59 18.21 15.91
CA PRO A 52 -1.25 17.39 17.07
C PRO A 52 0.21 16.97 17.00
N LEU A 53 0.87 16.82 18.15
CA LEU A 53 2.30 16.51 18.17
C LEU A 53 2.59 15.02 17.98
N ALA A 54 1.70 14.15 18.47
CA ALA A 54 1.93 12.71 18.52
C ALA A 54 1.17 11.97 17.43
N ARG A 55 1.91 11.18 16.63
CA ARG A 55 1.44 10.17 15.67
C ARG A 55 1.61 8.77 16.30
N PRO A 56 0.95 7.70 15.79
CA PRO A 56 0.27 7.56 14.50
C PRO A 56 -1.10 8.22 14.39
N TRP A 57 -1.48 8.64 13.17
CA TRP A 57 -2.86 9.01 12.81
C TRP A 57 -3.39 8.10 11.71
N LEU A 58 -4.71 7.90 11.67
CA LEU A 58 -5.43 7.23 10.58
C LEU A 58 -6.57 8.11 10.09
N LEU A 59 -6.69 8.26 8.78
CA LEU A 59 -7.85 8.85 8.12
C LEU A 59 -8.35 7.91 7.02
N GLY A 60 -9.59 7.45 7.16
CA GLY A 60 -10.29 6.70 6.11
C GLY A 60 -11.45 7.46 5.51
N ALA A 61 -11.86 7.06 4.31
CA ALA A 61 -13.01 7.63 3.62
C ALA A 61 -13.76 6.58 2.78
N HIS A 62 -15.10 6.66 2.74
CA HIS A 62 -15.89 5.84 1.80
C HIS A 62 -15.75 6.31 0.35
N LEU A 63 -15.49 7.61 0.14
CA LEU A 63 -15.31 8.18 -1.18
C LEU A 63 -14.16 9.19 -1.20
N GLN A 64 -13.19 9.01 -2.10
CA GLN A 64 -12.26 10.06 -2.49
C GLN A 64 -12.72 10.67 -3.82
N GLU A 65 -12.84 11.99 -3.90
CA GLU A 65 -13.20 12.70 -5.15
C GLU A 65 -11.99 12.88 -6.08
N ARG A 66 -10.79 12.95 -5.51
CA ARG A 66 -9.51 13.14 -6.20
C ARG A 66 -8.47 12.17 -5.67
N GLY A 67 -8.85 10.88 -5.62
CA GLY A 67 -7.96 9.80 -5.25
C GLY A 67 -6.66 9.83 -6.06
N ARG A 68 -5.52 9.65 -5.39
CA ARG A 68 -4.18 9.74 -6.01
C ARG A 68 -3.45 8.41 -5.96
N GLY A 69 -2.74 8.13 -7.04
CA GLY A 69 -1.67 7.14 -7.11
C GLY A 69 -0.32 7.82 -7.37
N ARG A 70 0.72 7.00 -7.55
CA ARG A 70 2.07 7.48 -7.86
C ARG A 70 2.13 8.23 -9.20
N ALA A 71 3.16 9.07 -9.35
CA ALA A 71 3.41 9.88 -10.55
C ALA A 71 2.17 10.67 -11.02
N GLY A 72 1.36 11.15 -10.08
CA GLY A 72 0.16 11.95 -10.36
C GLY A 72 -1.02 11.20 -10.99
N ARG A 73 -0.96 9.86 -11.14
CA ARG A 73 -2.07 9.07 -11.69
C ARG A 73 -3.26 9.11 -10.76
N SER A 74 -4.48 9.13 -11.31
CA SER A 74 -5.69 9.05 -10.49
C SER A 74 -5.91 7.63 -9.96
N TRP A 75 -6.31 7.53 -8.70
CA TRP A 75 -6.92 6.31 -8.15
C TRP A 75 -8.42 6.34 -8.46
N GLN A 76 -8.89 5.39 -9.26
CA GLN A 76 -10.32 5.26 -9.55
C GLN A 76 -10.99 4.49 -8.42
N ASN A 77 -11.99 5.09 -7.79
CA ASN A 77 -12.78 4.49 -6.73
C ASN A 77 -14.28 4.63 -6.99
N ARG A 78 -15.04 3.70 -6.44
CA ARG A 78 -16.50 3.79 -6.28
C ARG A 78 -16.85 3.62 -4.80
N ALA A 79 -17.90 4.31 -4.36
CA ALA A 79 -18.43 4.10 -3.01
C ALA A 79 -18.77 2.61 -2.82
N ASP A 80 -18.47 2.09 -1.63
CA ASP A 80 -18.67 0.69 -1.22
C ASP A 80 -17.89 -0.38 -2.01
N ALA A 81 -17.18 0.00 -3.08
CA ALA A 81 -16.32 -0.89 -3.86
C ALA A 81 -14.85 -0.86 -3.44
N ASN A 82 -14.46 0.16 -2.67
CA ASN A 82 -13.08 0.37 -2.27
C ASN A 82 -12.94 0.68 -0.79
N LEU A 83 -11.91 0.10 -0.17
CA LEU A 83 -11.43 0.51 1.15
C LEU A 83 -10.28 1.47 0.96
N MET A 84 -10.43 2.70 1.46
CA MET A 84 -9.46 3.78 1.25
C MET A 84 -9.12 4.45 2.56
N PHE A 85 -7.85 4.42 2.90
CA PHE A 85 -7.35 5.06 4.12
C PHE A 85 -5.89 5.43 3.99
N SER A 86 -5.46 6.33 4.86
CA SER A 86 -4.08 6.75 4.99
C SER A 86 -3.68 6.77 6.45
N CYS A 87 -2.43 6.43 6.72
CA CYS A 87 -1.83 6.52 8.05
C CYS A 87 -0.63 7.47 8.03
N ALA A 88 -0.50 8.33 9.04
CA ALA A 88 0.64 9.21 9.20
C ALA A 88 1.52 8.74 10.36
N PHE A 89 2.82 8.60 10.12
CA PHE A 89 3.80 8.11 11.09
C PHE A 89 5.01 9.04 11.15
N ASP A 90 5.61 9.16 12.33
CA ASP A 90 6.94 9.74 12.46
C ASP A 90 7.99 8.70 12.06
N VAL A 91 8.94 9.12 11.23
CA VAL A 91 10.08 8.30 10.81
C VAL A 91 11.37 9.08 11.02
N PHE A 92 12.41 8.38 11.47
CA PHE A 92 13.73 8.95 11.75
C PHE A 92 14.75 8.27 10.84
N LEU A 93 14.79 8.71 9.59
CA LEU A 93 15.59 8.09 8.53
C LEU A 93 16.30 9.16 7.69
N PRO A 94 17.54 8.89 7.24
CA PRO A 94 18.19 9.73 6.23
C PRO A 94 17.32 9.87 4.99
N SER A 95 17.34 11.04 4.34
CA SER A 95 16.48 11.32 3.18
C SER A 95 16.64 10.30 2.05
N GLN A 96 17.84 9.75 1.88
CA GLN A 96 18.16 8.78 0.85
C GLN A 96 17.48 7.42 1.06
N GLN A 97 17.01 7.14 2.29
CA GLN A 97 16.32 5.89 2.64
C GLN A 97 14.79 6.00 2.55
N LEU A 98 14.23 7.22 2.50
CA LEU A 98 12.78 7.44 2.41
C LEU A 98 12.11 6.72 1.22
N PRO A 99 12.72 6.60 0.02
CA PRO A 99 12.09 5.87 -1.08
C PRO A 99 11.78 4.40 -0.75
N ALA A 100 12.56 3.77 0.13
CA ALA A 100 12.37 2.38 0.54
C ALA A 100 11.11 2.16 1.41
N LEU A 101 10.50 3.23 1.93
CA LEU A 101 9.24 3.15 2.67
C LEU A 101 8.07 2.63 1.81
N SER A 102 8.07 2.90 0.50
CA SER A 102 7.04 2.39 -0.41
C SER A 102 7.03 0.86 -0.48
N PRO A 103 8.14 0.20 -0.84
CA PRO A 103 8.16 -1.25 -0.90
C PRO A 103 8.04 -1.90 0.49
N LEU A 104 8.52 -1.25 1.56
CA LEU A 104 8.26 -1.68 2.93
C LEU A 104 6.77 -1.69 3.28
N ALA A 105 6.05 -0.61 2.96
CA ALA A 105 4.63 -0.51 3.20
C ALA A 105 3.83 -1.56 2.41
N GLY A 106 4.22 -1.83 1.16
CA GLY A 106 3.61 -2.90 0.36
C GLY A 106 3.87 -4.29 0.92
N LEU A 107 5.10 -4.56 1.40
CA LEU A 107 5.47 -5.84 2.01
C LEU A 107 4.64 -6.08 3.27
N ALA A 108 4.65 -5.13 4.21
CA ALA A 108 3.94 -5.23 5.47
C ALA A 108 2.43 -5.38 5.28
N ALA A 109 1.84 -4.65 4.32
CA ALA A 109 0.44 -4.79 3.98
C ALA A 109 0.12 -6.16 3.35
N CYS A 110 1.00 -6.68 2.48
CA CYS A 110 0.83 -8.00 1.87
C CYS A 110 0.89 -9.12 2.92
N GLU A 111 1.84 -9.04 3.87
CA GLU A 111 1.95 -9.98 4.99
C GLU A 111 0.69 -9.91 5.88
N ALA A 112 0.22 -8.71 6.22
CA ALA A 112 -1.00 -8.52 7.01
C ALA A 112 -2.23 -9.13 6.35
N LEU A 113 -2.41 -8.91 5.04
CA LEU A 113 -3.51 -9.49 4.28
C LEU A 113 -3.40 -11.02 4.17
N ARG A 114 -2.18 -11.57 4.05
CA ARG A 114 -1.98 -13.03 4.06
C ARG A 114 -2.42 -13.68 5.38
N CYS A 115 -2.37 -12.96 6.50
CA CYS A 115 -2.89 -13.46 7.78
C CYS A 115 -4.41 -13.69 7.75
N LEU A 116 -5.14 -12.97 6.89
CA LEU A 116 -6.58 -13.10 6.68
C LEU A 116 -6.94 -14.16 5.63
N ILE A 117 -5.95 -14.91 5.13
CA ILE A 117 -6.10 -15.93 4.09
C ILE A 117 -5.58 -17.28 4.62
N GLN A 118 -6.25 -18.36 4.24
CA GLN A 118 -5.82 -19.73 4.57
C GLN A 118 -4.41 -20.02 4.03
N PRO A 119 -3.57 -20.78 4.77
CA PRO A 119 -2.18 -21.04 4.40
C PRO A 119 -1.98 -21.57 2.97
N THR A 120 -2.91 -22.40 2.47
CA THR A 120 -2.88 -23.00 1.13
C THR A 120 -2.99 -21.97 0.00
N LEU A 121 -3.61 -20.81 0.27
CA LEU A 121 -3.89 -19.78 -0.72
C LEU A 121 -2.99 -18.54 -0.59
N ARG A 122 -2.25 -18.38 0.52
CA ARG A 122 -1.38 -17.22 0.78
C ARG A 122 -0.40 -16.90 -0.35
N ARG A 123 0.16 -17.92 -1.02
CA ARG A 123 1.11 -17.74 -2.13
C ARG A 123 0.50 -17.13 -3.39
N GLN A 124 -0.82 -17.01 -3.46
CA GLN A 124 -1.50 -16.31 -4.54
C GLN A 124 -1.59 -14.80 -4.29
N LEU A 125 -1.45 -14.34 -3.04
CA LEU A 125 -1.37 -12.92 -2.71
C LEU A 125 0.10 -12.49 -2.65
N ASN A 126 0.51 -11.62 -3.56
CA ASN A 126 1.90 -11.22 -3.71
C ASN A 126 2.04 -9.71 -3.84
N MET A 127 3.24 -9.22 -3.56
CA MET A 127 3.62 -7.84 -3.77
C MET A 127 4.35 -7.71 -5.10
N LYS A 128 3.94 -6.73 -5.89
CA LYS A 128 4.66 -6.22 -7.04
C LYS A 128 5.35 -4.92 -6.66
N TRP A 129 6.68 -4.93 -6.65
CA TRP A 129 7.47 -3.72 -6.42
C TRP A 129 7.08 -2.59 -7.40
N PRO A 130 7.00 -1.32 -6.94
CA PRO A 130 7.33 -0.86 -5.59
C PRO A 130 6.13 -0.76 -4.63
N ASN A 131 4.90 -0.97 -5.07
CA ASN A 131 3.74 -0.46 -4.33
C ASN A 131 2.38 -1.13 -4.66
N ASP A 132 2.37 -2.23 -5.39
CA ASP A 132 1.13 -2.89 -5.80
C ASP A 132 1.00 -4.24 -5.09
N ILE A 133 -0.20 -4.56 -4.58
CA ILE A 133 -0.52 -5.91 -4.12
C ILE A 133 -1.37 -6.57 -5.19
N GLN A 134 -1.05 -7.81 -5.52
CA GLN A 134 -1.69 -8.58 -6.56
C GLN A 134 -2.27 -9.87 -5.98
N TRP A 135 -3.48 -10.19 -6.40
CA TRP A 135 -4.01 -11.55 -6.31
C TRP A 135 -3.74 -12.24 -7.64
N ARG A 136 -2.91 -13.28 -7.61
CA ARG A 136 -2.28 -13.88 -8.80
C ARG A 136 -1.51 -12.80 -9.57
N LEU A 137 -1.99 -12.43 -10.76
CA LEU A 137 -1.39 -11.39 -11.63
C LEU A 137 -2.22 -10.10 -11.68
N ALA A 138 -3.38 -10.09 -11.02
CA ALA A 138 -4.34 -9.00 -11.07
C ALA A 138 -4.18 -8.06 -9.87
N LYS A 139 -4.25 -6.75 -10.11
CA LYS A 139 -4.03 -5.75 -9.06
C LYS A 139 -5.20 -5.70 -8.07
N LEU A 140 -4.92 -6.00 -6.80
CA LEU A 140 -5.88 -5.94 -5.69
C LEU A 140 -5.84 -4.59 -4.98
N ALA A 141 -4.64 -4.07 -4.73
CA ALA A 141 -4.45 -2.83 -4.00
C ALA A 141 -3.27 -2.02 -4.52
N GLY A 142 -3.31 -0.71 -4.27
CA GLY A 142 -2.20 0.20 -4.50
C GLY A 142 -1.85 0.96 -3.24
N ILE A 143 -0.55 1.10 -2.99
CA ILE A 143 0.00 1.92 -1.90
C ILE A 143 0.59 3.22 -2.48
N LEU A 144 0.41 4.32 -1.77
CA LEU A 144 1.05 5.61 -2.04
C LEU A 144 1.73 6.12 -0.77
N VAL A 145 3.05 6.23 -0.81
CA VAL A 145 3.83 6.83 0.27
C VAL A 145 4.26 8.23 -0.14
N GLU A 146 3.89 9.21 0.66
CA GLU A 146 4.33 10.59 0.55
C GLU A 146 5.03 10.99 1.86
N VAL A 147 6.03 11.86 1.77
CA VAL A 147 6.82 12.27 2.94
C VAL A 147 6.86 13.79 3.01
N THR A 148 6.73 14.33 4.21
CA THR A 148 6.88 15.75 4.49
C THR A 148 7.72 15.99 5.73
N ARG A 149 8.22 17.21 5.89
CA ARG A 149 8.69 17.66 7.20
C ARG A 149 7.49 17.90 8.11
N ALA A 150 7.64 17.58 9.40
CA ALA A 150 6.67 17.97 10.42
C ALA A 150 6.66 19.50 10.54
N GLY A 151 5.47 20.11 10.53
CA GLY A 151 5.31 21.56 10.78
C GLY A 151 5.67 21.94 12.22
N THR A 152 5.43 21.02 13.16
CA THR A 152 5.77 21.16 14.58
C THR A 152 6.77 20.11 15.03
N SER A 153 7.46 20.39 16.15
CA SER A 153 8.25 19.41 16.90
C SER A 153 9.26 18.63 16.05
N ARG A 154 10.07 19.35 15.26
CA ARG A 154 11.18 18.74 14.54
C ARG A 154 12.24 18.29 15.55
N LEU A 155 12.34 16.98 15.77
CA LEU A 155 13.27 16.41 16.74
C LEU A 155 14.69 16.23 16.18
N SER A 156 14.86 16.09 14.86
CA SER A 156 16.18 15.95 14.23
C SER A 156 16.20 16.33 12.74
N ALA A 157 17.39 16.32 12.14
CA ALA A 157 17.58 16.51 10.71
C ALA A 157 16.92 15.40 9.86
N ASP A 158 16.82 14.20 10.43
CA ASP A 158 16.28 12.99 9.79
C ASP A 158 14.84 12.68 10.22
N HIS A 159 14.21 13.58 10.98
CA HIS A 159 12.80 13.47 11.32
C HIS A 159 11.91 13.89 10.14
N TYR A 160 11.03 12.99 9.72
CA TYR A 160 10.00 13.21 8.71
C TYR A 160 8.66 12.61 9.16
N VAL A 161 7.58 13.07 8.53
CA VAL A 161 6.27 12.43 8.60
C VAL A 161 6.03 11.67 7.31
N ALA A 162 5.88 10.36 7.40
CA ALA A 162 5.47 9.50 6.29
C ALA A 162 3.95 9.33 6.31
N VAL A 163 3.28 9.69 5.22
CA VAL A 163 1.86 9.44 4.99
C VAL A 163 1.74 8.28 4.00
N ILE A 164 1.22 7.16 4.49
CA ILE A 164 1.08 5.91 3.75
C ILE A 164 -0.42 5.71 3.48
N GLY A 165 -0.82 5.91 2.23
CA GLY A 165 -2.17 5.66 1.73
C GLY A 165 -2.30 4.31 1.07
N MET A 166 -3.47 3.68 1.22
CA MET A 166 -3.82 2.47 0.50
C MET A 166 -5.26 2.53 0.00
N GLY A 167 -5.42 2.14 -1.26
CA GLY A 167 -6.70 1.80 -1.86
C GLY A 167 -6.75 0.31 -2.13
N ILE A 168 -7.78 -0.36 -1.62
CA ILE A 168 -8.04 -1.79 -1.81
C ILE A 168 -9.35 -1.95 -2.55
N ASN A 169 -9.38 -2.81 -3.58
CA ASN A 169 -10.63 -3.18 -4.23
C ASN A 169 -11.35 -4.25 -3.39
N LEU A 170 -12.58 -3.97 -2.97
CA LEU A 170 -13.41 -4.91 -2.21
C LEU A 170 -14.35 -5.70 -3.12
N ASN A 171 -14.86 -5.07 -4.17
CA ASN A 171 -15.74 -5.65 -5.17
C ASN A 171 -15.58 -4.93 -6.53
N ASP A 172 -16.38 -5.33 -7.54
CA ASP A 172 -16.42 -4.74 -8.88
C ASP A 172 -15.14 -4.85 -9.74
N ALA A 173 -14.24 -5.80 -9.44
CA ALA A 173 -12.99 -5.99 -10.19
C ALA A 173 -13.20 -6.18 -11.70
N ARG A 174 -14.27 -6.88 -12.11
CA ARG A 174 -14.59 -7.09 -13.52
C ARG A 174 -14.86 -5.78 -14.27
N ALA A 175 -15.72 -4.94 -13.71
CA ALA A 175 -16.06 -3.65 -14.31
C ALA A 175 -14.85 -2.71 -14.30
N LEU A 176 -14.05 -2.73 -13.23
CA LEU A 176 -12.84 -1.92 -13.14
C LEU A 176 -11.74 -2.40 -14.11
N SER A 177 -11.64 -3.71 -14.34
CA SER A 177 -10.70 -4.28 -15.32
C SER A 177 -11.02 -3.80 -16.75
N GLN A 178 -12.31 -3.76 -17.09
CA GLN A 178 -12.77 -3.28 -18.39
C GLN A 178 -12.52 -1.77 -18.57
N SER A 179 -12.80 -0.96 -17.56
CA SER A 179 -12.62 0.50 -17.66
C SER A 179 -11.16 0.93 -17.67
N LEU A 180 -10.27 0.16 -17.04
CA LEU A 180 -8.84 0.47 -16.93
C LEU A 180 -7.97 -0.25 -17.96
N ASP A 181 -8.56 -1.10 -18.80
CA ASP A 181 -7.87 -2.00 -19.74
C ASP A 181 -6.68 -2.74 -19.10
N ARG A 182 -6.90 -3.30 -17.90
CA ARG A 182 -5.89 -4.07 -17.17
C ARG A 182 -6.52 -5.05 -16.20
N GLN A 183 -5.77 -6.05 -15.76
CA GLN A 183 -6.25 -7.01 -14.77
C GLN A 183 -6.35 -6.39 -13.37
N VAL A 184 -7.57 -6.34 -12.85
CA VAL A 184 -7.89 -5.94 -11.48
C VAL A 184 -8.48 -7.16 -10.76
N ALA A 185 -8.10 -7.35 -9.51
CA ALA A 185 -8.74 -8.28 -8.58
C ALA A 185 -9.41 -7.49 -7.45
N ASP A 186 -10.35 -8.11 -6.76
CA ASP A 186 -10.98 -7.58 -5.55
C ASP A 186 -11.03 -8.61 -4.42
N TRP A 187 -11.27 -8.14 -3.19
CA TRP A 187 -11.31 -9.00 -2.01
C TRP A 187 -12.46 -10.03 -2.07
N SER A 188 -13.58 -9.69 -2.71
CA SER A 188 -14.71 -10.62 -2.88
C SER A 188 -14.37 -11.84 -3.72
N GLU A 189 -13.46 -11.72 -4.70
CA GLU A 189 -12.95 -12.86 -5.48
C GLU A 189 -12.13 -13.81 -4.61
N ILE A 190 -11.32 -13.29 -3.69
CA ILE A 190 -10.59 -14.10 -2.71
C ILE A 190 -11.58 -14.79 -1.77
N GLY A 191 -12.57 -14.07 -1.25
CA GLY A 191 -13.60 -14.62 -0.36
C GLY A 191 -14.46 -15.73 -0.99
N LYS A 192 -14.63 -15.76 -2.32
CA LYS A 192 -15.30 -16.87 -3.02
C LYS A 192 -14.50 -18.17 -2.99
N GLU A 193 -13.17 -18.06 -2.93
CA GLU A 193 -12.25 -19.20 -2.90
C GLU A 193 -11.81 -19.56 -1.46
N ASP A 194 -11.97 -18.64 -0.50
CA ASP A 194 -11.52 -18.78 0.89
C ASP A 194 -12.54 -18.23 1.90
N THR A 195 -13.13 -19.14 2.70
CA THR A 195 -14.08 -18.77 3.76
C THR A 195 -13.45 -17.93 4.88
N HIS A 196 -12.13 -18.06 5.11
CA HIS A 196 -11.45 -17.24 6.11
C HIS A 196 -11.36 -15.78 5.64
N ALA A 197 -10.95 -15.58 4.38
CA ALA A 197 -10.94 -14.26 3.76
C ALA A 197 -12.36 -13.65 3.64
N ALA A 198 -13.37 -14.49 3.38
CA ALA A 198 -14.77 -14.06 3.34
C ALA A 198 -15.30 -13.55 4.69
N SER A 199 -14.72 -14.04 5.80
CA SER A 199 -15.10 -13.62 7.15
C SER A 199 -14.41 -12.32 7.59
N ALA A 200 -13.33 -11.93 6.93
CA ALA A 200 -12.62 -10.70 7.23
C ALA A 200 -13.45 -9.48 6.79
N ASN A 201 -13.72 -8.58 7.73
CA ASN A 201 -14.43 -7.33 7.47
C ASN A 201 -13.44 -6.16 7.25
N ALA A 202 -13.97 -4.98 6.94
CA ALA A 202 -13.17 -3.78 6.68
C ALA A 202 -12.29 -3.37 7.88
N VAL A 203 -12.74 -3.57 9.12
CA VAL A 203 -11.96 -3.29 10.33
C VAL A 203 -10.77 -4.23 10.42
N ASP A 204 -10.96 -5.54 10.19
CA ASP A 204 -9.88 -6.53 10.23
C ASP A 204 -8.77 -6.19 9.23
N ILE A 205 -9.16 -5.82 8.00
CA ILE A 205 -8.24 -5.42 6.94
C ILE A 205 -7.48 -4.15 7.32
N VAL A 206 -8.18 -3.07 7.69
CA VAL A 206 -7.55 -1.78 8.00
C VAL A 206 -6.68 -1.89 9.25
N ALA A 207 -7.18 -2.50 10.33
CA ALA A 207 -6.44 -2.61 11.58
C ALA A 207 -5.19 -3.49 11.41
N GLY A 208 -5.31 -4.62 10.72
CA GLY A 208 -4.18 -5.50 10.42
C GLY A 208 -3.07 -4.78 9.66
N ILE A 209 -3.43 -4.04 8.60
CA ILE A 209 -2.47 -3.29 7.78
C ILE A 209 -1.86 -2.11 8.55
N ALA A 210 -2.68 -1.32 9.24
CA ALA A 210 -2.23 -0.16 10.01
C ALA A 210 -1.28 -0.57 11.13
N HIS A 211 -1.57 -1.69 11.82
CA HIS A 211 -0.68 -2.28 12.81
C HIS A 211 0.62 -2.79 12.18
N ALA A 212 0.56 -3.49 11.05
CA ALA A 212 1.75 -4.00 10.36
C ALA A 212 2.68 -2.86 9.89
N TRP A 213 2.13 -1.74 9.42
CA TRP A 213 2.91 -0.53 9.11
C TRP A 213 3.54 0.07 10.36
N TYR A 214 2.78 0.23 11.45
CA TYR A 214 3.30 0.74 12.70
C TYR A 214 4.51 -0.09 13.19
N THR A 215 4.36 -1.41 13.24
CA THR A 215 5.43 -2.32 13.66
C THR A 215 6.64 -2.26 12.71
N SER A 216 6.41 -2.29 11.40
CA SER A 216 7.50 -2.27 10.40
C SER A 216 8.29 -0.96 10.40
N LEU A 217 7.63 0.18 10.61
CA LEU A 217 8.30 1.49 10.68
C LEU A 217 9.10 1.67 11.97
N ASN A 218 8.59 1.17 13.10
CA ASN A 218 9.35 1.14 14.35
C ASN A 218 10.59 0.25 14.23
N ASP A 219 10.44 -0.92 13.61
CA ASP A 219 11.55 -1.83 13.34
C ASP A 219 12.63 -1.18 12.47
N VAL A 220 12.23 -0.53 11.38
CA VAL A 220 13.16 0.16 10.47
C VAL A 220 13.81 1.37 11.14
N THR A 221 13.09 2.08 12.00
CA THR A 221 13.68 3.18 12.78
C THR A 221 14.74 2.66 13.76
N ALA A 222 14.52 1.51 14.38
CA ALA A 222 15.44 0.95 15.37
C ALA A 222 16.64 0.22 14.75
N ARG A 223 16.43 -0.47 13.62
CA ARG A 223 17.39 -1.45 13.07
C ARG A 223 17.74 -1.22 11.60
N GLY A 224 17.17 -0.18 10.97
CA GLY A 224 17.23 -0.04 9.51
C GLY A 224 16.46 -1.14 8.78
N PHE A 225 16.71 -1.29 7.48
CA PHE A 225 16.02 -2.23 6.61
C PHE A 225 16.60 -3.67 6.66
N THR A 226 17.22 -4.06 7.77
CA THR A 226 17.77 -5.41 7.94
C THR A 226 16.67 -6.47 7.82
N GLY A 227 16.94 -7.56 7.07
CA GLY A 227 15.97 -8.64 6.83
C GLY A 227 14.91 -8.33 5.76
N PHE A 228 14.91 -7.12 5.20
CA PHE A 228 13.97 -6.72 4.16
C PHE A 228 14.03 -7.61 2.91
N PRO A 229 15.22 -7.95 2.35
CA PRO A 229 15.31 -8.84 1.19
C PRO A 229 14.69 -10.22 1.42
N GLN A 230 14.94 -10.83 2.58
CA GLN A 230 14.45 -12.16 2.91
C GLN A 230 12.93 -12.19 3.03
N ARG A 231 12.34 -11.21 3.73
CA ARG A 231 10.88 -11.08 3.84
C ARG A 231 10.23 -10.76 2.49
N TYR A 232 10.86 -9.89 1.70
CA TYR A 232 10.35 -9.53 0.38
C TYR A 232 10.35 -10.73 -0.58
N ALA A 233 11.36 -11.61 -0.53
CA ALA A 233 11.43 -12.80 -1.37
C ALA A 233 10.20 -13.71 -1.22
N ASP A 234 9.58 -13.78 -0.05
CA ASP A 234 8.38 -14.59 0.21
C ASP A 234 7.11 -14.06 -0.46
N VAL A 235 7.10 -12.79 -0.86
CA VAL A 235 5.96 -12.10 -1.47
C VAL A 235 6.25 -11.59 -2.88
N ASP A 236 7.47 -11.76 -3.41
CA ASP A 236 7.89 -11.15 -4.66
C ASP A 236 7.28 -11.83 -5.89
N ILE A 237 6.33 -11.15 -6.55
CA ILE A 237 5.74 -11.65 -7.79
C ILE A 237 6.68 -11.50 -9.00
N LEU A 238 7.71 -10.66 -8.90
CA LEU A 238 8.61 -10.37 -10.03
C LEU A 238 9.81 -11.32 -10.06
N ALA A 239 10.08 -12.08 -9.00
CA ALA A 239 11.26 -12.92 -8.88
C ALA A 239 11.48 -13.81 -10.12
N GLY A 240 12.64 -13.67 -10.76
CA GLY A 240 13.03 -14.43 -11.94
C GLY A 240 12.30 -14.04 -13.23
N GLN A 241 11.39 -13.06 -13.21
CA GLN A 241 10.68 -12.60 -14.40
C GLN A 241 11.56 -11.64 -15.22
N HIS A 242 11.41 -11.72 -16.55
CA HIS A 242 11.90 -10.68 -17.44
C HIS A 242 11.05 -9.43 -17.28
N ILE A 243 11.67 -8.30 -16.98
CA ILE A 243 11.01 -7.04 -16.70
C ILE A 243 11.60 -5.89 -17.51
N ASN A 244 10.74 -4.90 -17.77
CA ASN A 244 11.08 -3.59 -18.28
C ASN A 244 10.85 -2.56 -17.17
N ILE A 245 11.85 -1.71 -16.95
CA ILE A 245 11.77 -0.52 -16.11
C ILE A 245 11.52 0.67 -17.03
N LEU A 246 10.43 1.38 -16.78
CA LEU A 246 10.02 2.54 -17.55
C LEU A 246 10.03 3.78 -16.66
N ASP A 247 10.67 4.85 -17.10
CA ASP A 247 10.61 6.17 -16.46
C ASP A 247 9.90 7.15 -17.40
N GLU A 248 8.81 7.77 -16.93
CA GLU A 248 7.91 8.57 -17.79
C GLU A 248 7.50 7.86 -19.10
N GLY A 249 7.38 6.53 -19.07
CA GLY A 249 7.06 5.70 -20.24
C GLY A 249 8.24 5.36 -21.15
N ARG A 250 9.44 5.90 -20.91
CA ARG A 250 10.67 5.54 -21.64
C ARG A 250 11.33 4.33 -21.00
N LEU A 251 11.71 3.33 -21.80
CA LEU A 251 12.47 2.17 -21.33
C LEU A 251 13.85 2.61 -20.86
N THR A 252 14.15 2.42 -19.57
CA THR A 252 15.46 2.74 -18.98
C THR A 252 16.29 1.50 -18.75
N HIS A 253 15.66 0.40 -18.32
CA HIS A 253 16.34 -0.87 -18.10
C HIS A 253 15.46 -2.04 -18.56
N ALA A 254 16.09 -3.10 -19.03
CA ALA A 254 15.45 -4.38 -19.30
C ALA A 254 16.35 -5.50 -18.78
N GLY A 255 15.76 -6.51 -18.12
CA GLY A 255 16.53 -7.57 -17.50
C GLY A 255 15.66 -8.51 -16.68
N ILE A 256 16.29 -9.32 -15.82
CA ILE A 256 15.62 -10.26 -14.94
C ILE A 256 15.52 -9.65 -13.54
N ALA A 257 14.34 -9.67 -12.92
CA ALA A 257 14.19 -9.19 -11.55
C ALA A 257 14.81 -10.20 -10.56
N CYS A 258 15.64 -9.71 -9.65
CA CYS A 258 16.42 -10.51 -8.69
C CYS A 258 16.07 -10.18 -7.23
N GLY A 259 14.85 -9.70 -6.97
CA GLY A 259 14.41 -9.27 -5.64
C GLY A 259 14.91 -7.86 -5.30
N VAL A 260 15.04 -7.58 -4.01
CA VAL A 260 15.41 -6.25 -3.49
C VAL A 260 16.66 -6.31 -2.62
N ASN A 261 17.40 -5.21 -2.54
CA ASN A 261 18.51 -5.07 -1.60
C ASN A 261 18.05 -4.51 -0.23
N ASP A 262 19.02 -4.37 0.70
CA ASP A 262 18.85 -3.78 2.03
C ASP A 262 18.51 -2.28 2.01
N ARG A 263 18.41 -1.66 0.83
CA ARG A 263 17.96 -0.27 0.64
C ARG A 263 16.59 -0.21 -0.04
N GLY A 264 15.89 -1.33 -0.18
CA GLY A 264 14.58 -1.42 -0.83
C GLY A 264 14.59 -1.15 -2.34
N GLN A 265 15.76 -1.18 -2.97
CA GLN A 265 15.91 -1.02 -4.42
C GLN A 265 15.69 -2.36 -5.10
N LEU A 266 15.00 -2.36 -6.24
CA LEU A 266 14.81 -3.55 -7.07
C LEU A 266 16.13 -3.88 -7.78
N LEU A 267 16.58 -5.13 -7.68
CA LEU A 267 17.78 -5.61 -8.35
C LEU A 267 17.40 -6.15 -9.72
N VAL A 268 18.01 -5.62 -10.78
CA VAL A 268 17.75 -6.03 -12.15
C VAL A 268 19.04 -6.55 -12.77
N ARG A 269 19.04 -7.83 -13.14
CA ARG A 269 20.15 -8.46 -13.84
C ARG A 269 20.07 -8.17 -15.33
N THR A 270 21.08 -7.48 -15.83
CA THR A 270 21.27 -7.11 -17.24
C THR A 270 22.50 -7.84 -17.82
N PRO A 271 22.75 -7.78 -19.13
CA PRO A 271 24.00 -8.30 -19.71
C PRO A 271 25.28 -7.65 -19.15
N LEU A 272 25.18 -6.44 -18.59
CA LEU A 272 26.30 -5.69 -18.00
C LEU A 272 26.50 -5.98 -16.50
N GLY A 273 25.63 -6.81 -15.91
CA GLY A 273 25.62 -7.10 -14.48
C GLY A 273 24.31 -6.68 -13.79
N GLU A 274 24.29 -6.83 -12.47
CA GLU A 274 23.15 -6.49 -11.64
C GLU A 274 23.14 -4.99 -11.30
N THR A 275 22.00 -4.34 -11.53
CA THR A 275 21.85 -2.89 -11.36
C THR A 275 20.70 -2.60 -10.40
N PRO A 276 20.92 -1.80 -9.33
CA PRO A 276 19.86 -1.42 -8.41
C PRO A 276 18.98 -0.30 -8.99
N VAL A 277 17.66 -0.45 -8.87
CA VAL A 277 16.65 0.50 -9.34
C VAL A 277 15.90 1.07 -8.14
N SER A 278 15.97 2.38 -7.96
CA SER A 278 15.26 3.11 -6.91
C SER A 278 13.81 3.36 -7.30
N VAL A 279 12.94 3.45 -6.29
CA VAL A 279 11.48 3.59 -6.43
C VAL A 279 11.07 4.72 -7.36
N GLY A 280 11.69 5.91 -7.31
CA GLY A 280 11.55 7.03 -8.27
C GLY A 280 10.14 7.22 -8.86
N ASP A 281 10.06 7.66 -10.11
CA ASP A 281 8.84 7.64 -10.94
C ASP A 281 8.82 6.45 -11.92
N VAL A 282 9.55 5.38 -11.58
CA VAL A 282 9.64 4.21 -12.45
C VAL A 282 8.40 3.32 -12.34
N SER A 283 8.08 2.66 -13.45
CA SER A 283 7.09 1.58 -13.52
C SER A 283 7.73 0.30 -14.02
N VAL A 284 7.36 -0.82 -13.39
CA VAL A 284 7.88 -2.15 -13.72
C VAL A 284 6.81 -2.95 -14.45
N ARG A 285 7.17 -3.53 -15.60
CA ARG A 285 6.29 -4.39 -16.39
C ARG A 285 6.98 -5.70 -16.73
N ALA A 286 6.31 -6.83 -16.53
CA ALA A 286 6.80 -8.09 -17.05
C ALA A 286 6.81 -8.04 -18.59
N GLN A 287 7.87 -8.56 -19.22
CA GLN A 287 7.93 -8.66 -20.68
C GLN A 287 6.83 -9.61 -21.17
N GLY A 288 6.04 -9.17 -22.15
CA GLY A 288 4.89 -9.93 -22.67
C GLY A 288 3.54 -9.65 -21.99
N ALA A 289 3.49 -8.87 -20.91
CA ALA A 289 2.24 -8.32 -20.41
C ALA A 289 1.71 -7.26 -21.40
N LYS A 290 0.41 -7.32 -21.76
CA LYS A 290 -0.23 -6.33 -22.65
C LYS A 290 0.04 -4.89 -22.15
N LEU A 291 0.27 -3.98 -23.12
CA LEU A 291 0.60 -2.57 -22.91
C LEU A 291 -0.48 -1.81 -22.14
#